data_AF-A0AAE3XLS3-F1
#
_entry.id   AF-A0AAE3XLS3-F1
#
_cell.length_a   1.000
_cell.length_b   1.000
_cell.length_c   1.000
_cell.angle_alpha   90.00
_cell.angle_beta   90.00
_cell.angle_gamma   90.00
#
_symmetry.space_group_name_H-M   'P 1'
#
loop_
_entity.id
_entity.type
_entity.pdbx_description
1 polymer ?
#
loop_
_entity_poly.entity_id
_entity_poly.type
_entity_poly.pdbx_seq_one_letter_code
_entity_poly.pdbx_strand_id
1 'polypeptide(L)'
;MINKLSKEIHQNNKEKGFYENERNIGELLCLIHSEVSEALEAHRIEKHTHEMPSAISQGIQAPNLTKEDASLFKKEFEAKIKNSFEDELADTMIRIMDLAAYLNIDLETHILAKIQYNKLREHKHGKKY
;
A
#
# COMPACT_ATOMS: atom_id res chain seq x y z
N MET A 1 -0.25 10.07 11.21
CA MET A 1 0.75 9.41 10.34
C MET A 1 0.12 8.97 9.03
N ILE A 2 -0.97 8.20 9.05
CA ILE A 2 -1.62 7.67 7.83
C ILE A 2 -2.04 8.80 6.90
N ASN A 3 -2.72 9.83 7.40
CA ASN A 3 -3.18 10.94 6.55
C ASN A 3 -2.03 11.73 5.91
N LYS A 4 -0.86 11.80 6.58
CA LYS A 4 0.34 12.44 6.00
C LYS A 4 0.86 11.59 4.84
N LEU A 5 1.00 10.29 5.05
CA LEU A 5 1.46 9.34 4.04
C LEU A 5 0.49 9.27 2.85
N SER A 6 -0.82 9.25 3.09
CA SER A 6 -1.85 9.31 2.03
C SER A 6 -1.67 10.53 1.12
N LYS A 7 -1.40 11.72 1.71
CA LYS A 7 -1.16 12.94 0.92
C LYS A 7 0.12 12.86 0.09
N GLU A 8 1.17 12.27 0.64
CA GLU A 8 2.45 12.08 -0.06
C GLU A 8 2.30 11.09 -1.24
N ILE A 9 1.65 9.95 -1.01
CA ILE A 9 1.30 8.97 -2.06
C ILE A 9 0.50 9.65 -3.17
N HIS A 10 -0.56 10.38 -2.80
CA HIS A 10 -1.41 11.03 -3.77
C HIS A 10 -0.66 12.09 -4.58
N GLN A 11 0.18 12.90 -3.92
CA GLN A 11 1.01 13.88 -4.59
C GLN A 11 1.98 13.22 -5.59
N ASN A 12 2.63 12.12 -5.21
CA ASN A 12 3.49 11.35 -6.12
C ASN A 12 2.69 10.83 -7.32
N ASN A 13 1.48 10.29 -7.12
CA ASN A 13 0.64 9.80 -8.21
C ASN A 13 0.15 10.93 -9.14
N LYS A 14 -0.14 12.12 -8.60
CA LYS A 14 -0.44 13.31 -9.39
C LYS A 14 0.76 13.71 -10.26
N GLU A 15 1.96 13.73 -9.70
CA GLU A 15 3.19 14.06 -10.44
C GLU A 15 3.52 13.05 -11.54
N LYS A 16 3.05 11.81 -11.40
CA LYS A 16 3.12 10.77 -12.43
C LYS A 16 2.00 10.83 -13.47
N GLY A 17 1.09 11.80 -13.38
CA GLY A 17 0.02 12.03 -14.35
C GLY A 17 -1.24 11.20 -14.15
N PHE A 18 -1.37 10.44 -13.05
CA PHE A 18 -2.54 9.59 -12.82
C PHE A 18 -3.83 10.35 -12.52
N TYR A 19 -3.76 11.67 -12.31
CA TYR A 19 -4.88 12.52 -11.90
C TYR A 19 -4.96 13.80 -12.72
N GLU A 20 -4.51 13.77 -13.99
CA GLU A 20 -4.69 14.89 -14.93
C GLU A 20 -6.16 15.15 -15.24
N ASN A 21 -7.00 14.12 -15.15
CA ASN A 21 -8.45 14.18 -15.30
C ASN A 21 -9.14 13.64 -14.04
N GLU A 22 -10.43 13.95 -13.89
CA GLU A 22 -11.26 13.34 -12.85
C GLU A 22 -11.26 11.81 -12.98
N ARG A 23 -11.13 11.12 -11.84
CA ARG A 23 -11.05 9.65 -11.80
C ARG A 23 -12.40 9.07 -11.41
N ASN A 24 -12.81 8.01 -12.10
CA ASN A 24 -13.99 7.27 -11.73
C ASN A 24 -13.74 6.47 -10.43
N ILE A 25 -14.57 6.67 -9.41
CA ILE A 25 -14.42 6.00 -8.12
C ILE A 25 -14.54 4.47 -8.26
N GLY A 26 -15.42 3.98 -9.14
CA GLY A 26 -15.58 2.56 -9.42
C GLY A 26 -14.30 1.93 -9.99
N GLU A 27 -13.63 2.62 -10.92
CA GLU A 27 -12.34 2.17 -11.45
C GLU A 27 -11.26 2.12 -10.37
N LEU A 28 -11.18 3.15 -9.51
CA LEU A 28 -10.22 3.17 -8.39
C LEU A 28 -10.47 2.02 -7.41
N LEU A 29 -11.74 1.71 -7.12
CA LEU A 29 -12.11 0.56 -6.29
C LEU A 29 -11.71 -0.76 -6.96
N CYS A 30 -11.94 -0.91 -8.26
CA CYS A 30 -11.50 -2.10 -9.01
C CYS A 30 -9.98 -2.29 -8.99
N LEU A 31 -9.20 -1.21 -9.02
CA LEU A 31 -7.74 -1.28 -8.86
C LEU A 31 -7.32 -1.72 -7.45
N ILE A 32 -8.07 -1.38 -6.40
CA ILE A 32 -7.80 -1.93 -5.06
C ILE A 32 -8.10 -3.44 -5.05
N HIS A 33 -9.20 -3.86 -5.69
CA HIS A 33 -9.55 -5.26 -5.82
C HIS A 33 -8.52 -6.09 -6.61
N SER A 34 -7.85 -5.51 -7.61
CA SER A 34 -6.81 -6.22 -8.36
C SER A 34 -5.62 -6.57 -7.47
N GLU A 35 -5.09 -5.64 -6.67
CA GLU A 35 -3.94 -5.95 -5.79
C GLU A 35 -4.26 -7.01 -4.74
N VAL A 36 -5.50 -7.00 -4.20
CA VAL A 36 -5.94 -8.05 -3.27
C VAL A 36 -5.96 -9.42 -3.98
N SER A 37 -6.30 -9.45 -5.27
CA SER A 37 -6.28 -10.65 -6.09
C SER A 37 -4.84 -11.08 -6.43
N GLU A 38 -3.94 -10.13 -6.67
CA GLU A 38 -2.51 -10.37 -6.89
C GLU A 38 -1.85 -10.92 -5.61
N ALA A 39 -2.20 -10.41 -4.43
CA ALA A 39 -1.78 -10.97 -3.15
C ALA A 39 -2.25 -12.42 -3.01
N LEU A 40 -3.52 -12.72 -3.30
CA LEU A 40 -4.03 -14.10 -3.27
C LEU A 40 -3.23 -15.01 -4.22
N GLU A 41 -2.92 -14.53 -5.42
CA GLU A 41 -2.13 -15.29 -6.39
C GLU A 41 -0.70 -15.53 -5.90
N ALA A 42 -0.02 -14.50 -5.37
CA ALA A 42 1.31 -14.62 -4.79
C ALA A 42 1.33 -15.63 -3.63
N HIS A 43 0.33 -15.60 -2.75
CA HIS A 43 0.19 -16.59 -1.67
C HIS A 43 -0.01 -18.01 -2.20
N ARG A 44 -0.84 -18.19 -3.25
CA ARG A 44 -1.12 -19.51 -3.86
C ARG A 44 0.14 -20.18 -4.42
N ILE A 45 1.10 -19.39 -4.89
CA ILE A 45 2.39 -19.89 -5.40
C ILE A 45 3.52 -19.81 -4.35
N GLU A 46 3.18 -19.57 -3.08
CA GLU A 46 4.12 -19.42 -1.95
C GLU A 46 5.20 -18.36 -2.20
N LYS A 47 4.90 -17.31 -2.97
CA LYS A 47 5.83 -16.23 -3.25
C LYS A 47 5.77 -15.18 -2.14
N HIS A 48 6.67 -15.34 -1.18
CA HIS A 48 6.80 -14.47 -0.01
C HIS A 48 8.20 -13.85 0.06
N THR A 49 8.28 -12.66 0.65
CA THR A 49 9.54 -12.03 1.04
C THR A 49 9.69 -12.10 2.56
N HIS A 50 10.54 -13.00 3.04
CA HIS A 50 10.77 -13.18 4.48
C HIS A 50 11.87 -12.28 5.04
N GLU A 51 12.80 -11.82 4.20
CA GLU A 51 13.92 -10.98 4.61
C GLU A 51 14.06 -9.77 3.69
N MET A 52 14.23 -8.60 4.30
CA MET A 52 14.42 -7.35 3.56
C MET A 52 15.86 -7.23 3.06
N PRO A 53 16.12 -7.11 1.74
CA PRO A 53 17.48 -6.93 1.24
C PRO A 53 18.13 -5.66 1.80
N SER A 54 19.44 -5.69 2.03
CA SER A 54 20.17 -4.55 2.62
C SER A 54 20.04 -3.27 1.79
N ALA A 55 20.10 -3.38 0.46
CA ALA A 55 19.91 -2.25 -0.45
C ALA A 55 18.53 -1.58 -0.28
N ILE A 56 17.49 -2.38 0.00
CA ILE A 56 16.15 -1.87 0.24
C ILE A 56 16.08 -1.16 1.60
N SER A 57 16.56 -1.82 2.65
CA SER A 57 16.61 -1.25 4.01
C SER A 57 17.42 0.05 4.08
N GLN A 58 18.52 0.16 3.33
CA GLN A 58 19.30 1.38 3.21
C GLN A 58 18.55 2.44 2.40
N GLY A 59 17.94 2.05 1.28
CA GLY A 59 17.28 3.00 0.41
C GLY A 59 16.04 3.67 1.01
N ILE A 60 15.27 2.95 1.83
CA ILE A 60 14.11 3.53 2.53
C ILE A 60 14.51 4.53 3.64
N GLN A 61 15.75 4.47 4.14
CA GLN A 61 16.27 5.39 5.15
C GLN A 61 17.05 6.56 4.54
N ALA A 62 17.42 6.46 3.27
CA ALA A 62 18.20 7.49 2.58
C ALA A 62 17.31 8.70 2.24
N PRO A 63 17.73 9.93 2.58
CA PRO A 63 16.98 11.12 2.19
C PRO A 63 16.99 11.36 0.68
N ASN A 64 18.04 10.91 -0.02
CA ASN A 64 18.17 10.89 -1.47
C ASN A 64 19.07 9.72 -1.87
N LEU A 65 18.73 9.03 -2.96
CA LEU A 65 19.57 7.97 -3.54
C LEU A 65 20.52 8.52 -4.59
N THR A 66 21.76 8.02 -4.61
CA THR A 66 22.64 8.20 -5.77
C THR A 66 22.07 7.44 -6.98
N LYS A 67 22.58 7.70 -8.19
CA LYS A 67 22.10 6.98 -9.39
C LYS A 67 22.41 5.48 -9.28
N GLU A 68 23.58 5.16 -8.74
CA GLU A 68 24.06 3.81 -8.53
C GLU A 68 23.19 3.09 -7.49
N ASP A 69 22.92 3.73 -6.34
CA ASP A 69 22.08 3.16 -5.29
C ASP A 69 20.64 2.99 -5.73
N ALA A 70 20.09 3.94 -6.50
CA ALA A 70 18.74 3.83 -7.06
C ALA A 70 18.63 2.66 -8.05
N SER A 71 19.65 2.45 -8.88
CA SER A 71 19.73 1.31 -9.80
C SER A 71 19.77 -0.02 -9.05
N LEU A 72 20.60 -0.11 -8.00
CA LEU A 72 20.70 -1.31 -7.16
C LEU A 72 19.41 -1.57 -6.38
N PHE A 73 18.82 -0.53 -5.77
CA PHE A 73 17.54 -0.59 -5.08
C PHE A 73 16.46 -1.18 -5.99
N LYS A 74 16.30 -0.62 -7.19
CA LYS A 74 15.32 -1.09 -8.15
C LYS A 74 15.54 -2.55 -8.53
N LYS A 75 16.78 -2.93 -8.84
CA LYS A 75 17.13 -4.30 -9.21
C LYS A 75 16.82 -5.30 -8.09
N GLU A 76 17.19 -4.98 -6.85
CA GLU A 76 16.94 -5.85 -5.70
C GLU A 76 15.45 -5.95 -5.37
N PHE A 77 14.70 -4.85 -5.50
CA PHE A 77 13.26 -4.84 -5.32
C PHE A 77 12.59 -5.76 -6.34
N GLU A 78 12.88 -5.56 -7.63
CA GLU A 78 12.32 -6.36 -8.72
C GLU A 78 12.65 -7.85 -8.59
N ALA A 79 13.85 -8.19 -8.10
CA ALA A 79 14.28 -9.58 -7.98
C ALA A 79 13.73 -10.30 -6.73
N LYS A 80 13.52 -9.59 -5.61
CA LYS A 80 13.29 -10.23 -4.30
C LYS A 80 11.99 -9.85 -3.61
N ILE A 81 11.36 -8.74 -4.00
CA ILE A 81 10.16 -8.21 -3.36
C ILE A 81 8.99 -8.18 -4.34
N LYS A 82 9.25 -7.75 -5.57
CA LYS A 82 8.20 -7.45 -6.54
C LYS A 82 7.25 -8.63 -6.76
N ASN A 83 5.95 -8.37 -6.70
CA ASN A 83 4.85 -9.33 -6.79
C ASN A 83 4.94 -10.46 -5.74
N SER A 84 5.50 -10.19 -4.55
CA SER A 84 5.37 -11.07 -3.39
C SER A 84 4.07 -10.76 -2.65
N PHE A 85 3.62 -11.68 -1.81
CA PHE A 85 2.43 -11.46 -0.99
C PHE A 85 2.51 -10.16 -0.17
N GLU A 86 3.67 -9.88 0.43
CA GLU A 86 3.89 -8.69 1.24
C GLU A 86 3.87 -7.40 0.41
N ASP A 87 4.41 -7.45 -0.80
CA ASP A 87 4.40 -6.34 -1.77
C ASP A 87 2.97 -5.98 -2.19
N GLU A 88 2.17 -6.98 -2.57
CA GLU A 88 0.79 -6.78 -3.02
C GLU A 88 -0.15 -6.29 -1.89
N LEU A 89 0.12 -6.68 -0.65
CA LEU A 89 -0.55 -6.11 0.52
C LEU A 89 -0.17 -4.63 0.71
N ALA A 90 1.10 -4.28 0.49
CA ALA A 90 1.54 -2.89 0.54
C ALA A 90 0.90 -2.05 -0.58
N ASP A 91 0.85 -2.57 -1.80
CA ASP A 91 0.19 -1.92 -2.95
C ASP A 91 -1.31 -1.73 -2.70
N THR A 92 -1.99 -2.72 -2.11
CA THR A 92 -3.39 -2.58 -1.66
C THR A 92 -3.55 -1.39 -0.72
N MET A 93 -2.67 -1.27 0.29
CA MET A 93 -2.71 -0.17 1.26
C MET A 93 -2.41 1.18 0.59
N ILE A 94 -1.44 1.23 -0.31
CA ILE A 94 -1.09 2.44 -1.07
C ILE A 94 -2.29 2.93 -1.87
N ARG A 95 -3.01 2.04 -2.58
CA ARG A 95 -4.21 2.43 -3.34
C ARG A 95 -5.35 2.90 -2.46
N ILE A 96 -5.59 2.27 -1.31
CA ILE A 96 -6.60 2.74 -0.34
C ILE A 96 -6.25 4.14 0.18
N MET A 97 -4.98 4.37 0.51
CA MET A 97 -4.49 5.65 1.00
C MET A 97 -4.56 6.75 -0.06
N ASP A 98 -4.22 6.44 -1.32
CA ASP A 98 -4.34 7.36 -2.45
C ASP A 98 -5.80 7.77 -2.68
N LEU A 99 -6.72 6.80 -2.71
CA LEU A 99 -8.16 7.05 -2.83
C LEU A 99 -8.69 7.93 -1.69
N ALA A 100 -8.27 7.67 -0.45
CA ALA A 100 -8.68 8.47 0.69
C ALA A 100 -8.19 9.93 0.58
N ALA A 101 -6.94 10.15 0.16
CA ALA A 101 -6.43 11.50 -0.07
C ALA A 101 -7.13 12.20 -1.24
N TYR A 102 -7.37 11.50 -2.34
CA TYR A 102 -8.12 12.02 -3.49
C TYR A 102 -9.52 12.51 -3.10
N LEU A 103 -10.22 11.76 -2.23
CA LEU A 103 -11.56 12.09 -1.75
C LEU A 103 -11.57 13.01 -0.51
N ASN A 104 -10.41 13.48 -0.05
CA ASN A 104 -10.26 14.28 1.19
C ASN A 104 -10.84 13.61 2.45
N ILE A 105 -10.69 12.29 2.57
CA ILE A 105 -11.16 11.50 3.72
C ILE A 105 -10.09 11.47 4.82
N ASP A 106 -10.50 11.74 6.06
CA ASP A 106 -9.68 11.52 7.26
C ASP A 106 -9.65 10.03 7.64
N LEU A 107 -8.87 9.26 6.88
CA LEU A 107 -8.77 7.81 7.03
C LEU A 107 -8.23 7.40 8.40
N GLU A 108 -7.25 8.13 8.94
CA GLU A 108 -6.67 7.86 10.25
C GLU A 108 -7.70 7.93 11.38
N THR A 109 -8.52 8.99 11.42
CA THR A 109 -9.58 9.13 12.43
C THR A 109 -10.63 8.03 12.29
N HIS A 110 -11.04 7.68 11.07
CA HIS A 110 -11.98 6.58 10.84
C HIS A 110 -11.43 5.22 11.31
N ILE A 111 -10.15 4.94 11.05
CA ILE A 111 -9.47 3.72 11.53
C ILE A 111 -9.44 3.69 13.06
N LEU A 112 -8.99 4.78 13.70
CA LEU A 112 -8.89 4.86 15.16
C LEU A 112 -10.27 4.70 15.83
N ALA A 113 -11.29 5.36 15.30
CA ALA A 113 -12.67 5.21 15.76
C ALA A 113 -13.14 3.76 15.63
N LYS A 114 -12.85 3.10 14.49
CA LYS A 114 -13.23 1.71 14.26
C LYS A 114 -12.51 0.73 15.20
N ILE A 115 -11.24 0.96 15.48
CA ILE A 115 -10.47 0.17 16.45
C ILE A 115 -11.11 0.27 17.85
N GLN A 116 -11.45 1.48 18.31
CA GLN A 116 -12.09 1.66 19.61
C GLN A 116 -13.47 0.99 19.65
N TYR A 117 -14.28 1.18 18.60
CA TYR A 117 -15.58 0.51 18.49
C TYR A 117 -15.44 -1.03 18.54
N ASN A 118 -14.47 -1.61 17.81
CA ASN A 118 -14.29 -3.05 17.77
C ASN A 118 -13.87 -3.66 19.13
N LYS A 119 -13.15 -2.91 19.98
CA LYS A 119 -12.81 -3.33 21.36
C LYS A 119 -14.04 -3.48 22.26
N LEU A 120 -15.11 -2.73 21.97
CA LEU A 120 -16.34 -2.74 22.75
C LEU A 120 -17.29 -3.88 22.36
N ARG A 121 -17.01 -4.58 21.25
CA ARG A 121 -17.91 -5.62 20.76
C ARG A 121 -17.58 -6.98 21.38
N GLU A 122 -18.60 -7.81 21.51
CA GLU A 122 -18.46 -9.20 21.94
C GLU A 122 -17.54 -10.00 21.00
N HIS A 123 -16.93 -11.07 21.53
CA HIS A 123 -16.00 -11.92 20.80
C HIS A 123 -16.60 -12.42 19.47
N LYS A 124 -15.89 -12.20 18.35
CA LYS A 124 -16.32 -12.44 16.96
C LYS A 124 -17.64 -11.78 16.53
N HIS A 125 -18.28 -11.00 17.40
CA HIS A 125 -19.56 -10.34 17.12
C HIS A 125 -20.64 -11.33 16.64
N GLY A 126 -20.61 -12.57 17.15
CA GLY A 126 -21.48 -13.66 16.73
C GLY A 126 -21.16 -14.29 15.36
N LYS A 127 -20.08 -13.90 14.69
CA LYS A 127 -19.65 -14.50 13.42
C LYS A 127 -18.85 -15.79 13.62
N LYS A 128 -18.92 -16.69 12.64
CA LYS A 128 -18.16 -17.95 12.63
C LYS A 128 -16.67 -17.72 12.30
N TYR A 129 -16.41 -16.78 11.39
CA TYR A 129 -15.11 -16.32 10.93
C TYR A 129 -15.14 -14.79 10.85
#